data_AF-A0A3A9ZBP7-F1
#
_entry.id   AF-A0A3A9ZBP7-F1
#
_cell.length_a   1.000
_cell.length_b   1.000
_cell.length_c   1.000
_cell.angle_alpha   90.00
_cell.angle_beta   90.00
_cell.angle_gamma   90.00
#
_symmetry.space_group_name_H-M   'P 1'
#
loop_
_entity.id
_entity.type
_entity.pdbx_description
1 polymer ?
#
loop_
_entity_poly.entity_id
_entity_poly.type
_entity_poly.pdbx_seq_one_letter_code
_entity_poly.pdbx_strand_id
1 'polypeptide(L)'
;MTAVPSDLWVSMTSLGGVVLGGGLSFWVQRATQRSAERAEERRQVLALTEGRRAERLAQVQSFVEVTAEAERCAFIRPATWSAGDEWEVRTQEVMNRVWVAERMVRLMFPLPVYAAARAYFLDLNRAVWEGLPDGESLRDYLEDNRLAFLDAARAAVDGPPAPPGRSVRRGEHP
;
A
#
# COMPACT_ATOMS: atom_id res chain seq x y z
N MET A 1 48.28 53.81 -32.75
CA MET A 1 47.15 53.59 -31.82
C MET A 1 45.87 53.81 -32.61
N THR A 2 45.27 52.75 -33.14
CA THR A 2 44.03 52.83 -33.92
C THR A 2 42.84 52.95 -32.97
N ALA A 3 42.15 54.09 -33.01
CA ALA A 3 40.89 54.29 -32.30
C ALA A 3 39.85 53.31 -32.87
N VAL A 4 39.40 52.37 -32.03
CA VAL A 4 38.26 51.52 -32.38
C VAL A 4 37.01 52.40 -32.28
N PRO A 5 36.17 52.50 -33.33
CA PRO A 5 35.03 53.41 -33.35
C PRO A 5 34.00 52.98 -32.30
N SER A 6 33.48 53.96 -31.56
CA SER A 6 32.49 53.82 -30.48
C SER A 6 31.20 53.10 -30.91
N ASP A 7 30.90 53.11 -32.21
CA ASP A 7 29.71 52.46 -32.80
C ASP A 7 29.77 50.91 -32.77
N LEU A 8 30.98 50.33 -32.78
CA LEU A 8 31.16 48.88 -32.66
C LEU A 8 30.93 48.39 -31.22
N TRP A 9 31.24 49.22 -30.22
CA TRP A 9 31.05 48.89 -28.81
C TRP A 9 29.57 48.86 -28.42
N VAL A 10 28.75 49.78 -28.96
CA VAL A 10 27.31 49.84 -28.69
C VAL A 10 26.54 48.72 -29.41
N SER A 11 26.98 48.32 -30.60
CA SER A 11 26.40 47.16 -31.29
C SER A 11 26.77 45.84 -30.59
N MET A 12 27.98 45.70 -30.04
CA MET A 12 28.38 44.52 -29.26
C MET A 12 27.62 44.39 -27.94
N THR A 13 27.36 45.49 -27.24
CA THR A 13 26.56 45.45 -25.99
C THR A 13 25.09 45.16 -26.28
N SER A 14 24.53 45.67 -27.38
CA SER A 14 23.14 45.41 -27.80
C SER A 14 22.92 43.96 -28.27
N LEU A 15 23.84 43.40 -29.06
CA LEU A 15 23.77 42.00 -29.50
C LEU A 15 24.07 41.02 -28.36
N GLY A 16 24.99 41.39 -27.46
CA GLY A 16 25.33 40.61 -26.27
C GLY A 16 24.16 40.44 -25.30
N GLY A 17 23.32 41.47 -25.16
CA GLY A 17 22.11 41.42 -24.33
C GLY A 17 21.06 40.41 -24.83
N VAL A 18 20.87 40.31 -26.15
CA VAL A 18 19.90 39.37 -26.76
C VAL A 18 20.40 37.94 -26.70
N VAL A 19 21.71 37.70 -26.90
CA VAL A 19 22.30 36.36 -26.78
C VAL A 19 22.25 35.87 -25.33
N LEU A 20 22.55 36.73 -24.35
CA LEU A 20 22.43 36.39 -22.93
C LEU A 20 20.96 36.20 -22.51
N GLY A 21 20.05 37.07 -22.95
CA GLY A 21 18.62 36.95 -22.67
C GLY A 21 18.00 35.70 -23.31
N GLY A 22 18.39 35.36 -24.54
CA GLY A 22 17.95 34.16 -25.25
C GLY A 22 18.53 32.88 -24.64
N GLY A 23 19.82 32.91 -24.24
CA GLY A 23 20.49 31.79 -23.57
C GLY A 23 19.93 31.51 -22.18
N LEU A 24 19.68 32.55 -21.36
CA LEU A 24 19.01 32.42 -20.06
C LEU A 24 17.56 31.92 -20.22
N SER A 25 16.82 32.42 -21.22
CA SER A 25 15.46 31.95 -21.50
C SER A 25 15.42 30.47 -21.90
N PHE A 26 16.36 30.04 -22.76
CA PHE A 26 16.49 28.62 -23.14
C PHE A 26 16.85 27.74 -21.93
N TRP A 27 17.72 28.22 -21.03
CA TRP A 27 18.11 27.47 -19.84
C TRP A 27 16.97 27.35 -18.81
N VAL A 28 16.23 28.44 -18.57
CA VAL A 28 15.03 28.44 -17.72
C VAL A 28 13.95 27.54 -18.32
N GLN A 29 13.70 27.60 -19.63
CA GLN A 29 12.73 26.73 -20.30
C GLN A 29 13.13 25.25 -20.17
N ARG A 30 14.41 24.93 -20.34
CA ARG A 30 14.93 23.57 -20.21
C ARG A 30 14.92 23.06 -18.76
N ALA A 31 15.14 23.94 -17.79
CA ALA A 31 15.03 23.63 -16.36
C ALA A 31 13.56 23.40 -15.96
N THR A 32 12.64 24.23 -16.45
CA THR A 32 11.20 24.10 -16.23
C THR A 32 10.66 22.82 -16.84
N GLN A 33 11.03 22.47 -18.09
CA GLN A 33 10.65 21.21 -18.73
C GLN A 33 11.10 19.98 -17.94
N ARG A 34 12.38 19.93 -17.52
CA ARG A 34 12.89 18.84 -16.68
C ARG A 34 12.25 18.79 -15.29
N SER A 35 11.80 19.93 -14.76
CA SER A 35 11.09 19.98 -13.49
C SER A 35 9.64 19.50 -13.61
N ALA A 36 8.99 19.80 -14.75
CA ALA A 36 7.65 19.33 -15.08
C ALA A 36 7.64 17.82 -15.30
N GLU A 37 8.59 17.28 -16.08
CA GLU A 37 8.77 15.83 -16.29
C GLU A 37 8.94 15.10 -14.95
N ARG A 38 9.81 15.60 -14.05
CA ARG A 38 9.99 15.00 -12.71
C ARG A 38 8.76 15.15 -11.81
N ALA A 39 7.99 16.22 -11.96
CA ALA A 39 6.74 16.40 -11.21
C ALA A 39 5.67 15.43 -11.70
N GLU A 40 5.60 15.18 -13.00
CA GLU A 40 4.71 14.18 -13.61
C GLU A 40 5.11 12.76 -13.23
N GLU A 41 6.40 12.40 -13.30
CA GLU A 41 6.92 11.12 -12.81
C GLU A 41 6.58 10.89 -11.33
N ARG A 42 6.77 11.92 -10.48
CA ARG A 42 6.40 11.85 -9.06
C ARG A 42 4.89 11.65 -8.88
N ARG A 43 4.06 12.36 -9.65
CA ARG A 43 2.60 12.20 -9.62
C ARG A 43 2.19 10.79 -10.05
N GLN A 44 2.82 10.23 -11.08
CA GLN A 44 2.56 8.86 -11.53
C GLN A 44 2.96 7.84 -10.47
N VAL A 45 4.14 7.99 -9.85
CA VAL A 45 4.58 7.10 -8.76
C VAL A 45 3.63 7.19 -7.57
N LEU A 46 3.22 8.40 -7.18
CA LEU A 46 2.25 8.60 -6.10
C LEU A 46 0.91 7.95 -6.42
N ALA A 47 0.37 8.16 -7.62
CA ALA A 47 -0.86 7.53 -8.07
C ALA A 47 -0.78 5.99 -8.08
N LEU A 48 0.36 5.41 -8.51
CA LEU A 48 0.58 3.97 -8.45
C LEU A 48 0.67 3.45 -7.01
N THR A 49 1.32 4.20 -6.10
CA THR A 49 1.40 3.81 -4.68
C THR A 49 0.05 3.93 -3.97
N GLU A 50 -0.74 4.95 -4.29
CA GLU A 50 -2.11 5.13 -3.77
C GLU A 50 -3.05 4.05 -4.32
N GLY A 51 -2.96 3.72 -5.61
CA GLY A 51 -3.72 2.63 -6.23
C GLY A 51 -3.45 1.28 -5.55
N ARG A 52 -2.17 0.93 -5.35
CA ARG A 52 -1.79 -0.29 -4.61
C ARG A 52 -2.28 -0.29 -3.17
N ARG A 53 -2.33 0.87 -2.51
CA ARG A 53 -2.86 1.00 -1.14
C ARG A 53 -4.36 0.72 -1.09
N ALA A 54 -5.13 1.27 -2.04
CA ALA A 54 -6.57 1.04 -2.14
C ALA A 54 -6.88 -0.44 -2.45
N GLU A 55 -6.15 -1.05 -3.38
CA GLU A 55 -6.29 -2.49 -3.70
C GLU A 55 -6.02 -3.38 -2.48
N ARG A 56 -4.96 -3.07 -1.71
CA ARG A 56 -4.65 -3.77 -0.46
C ARG A 56 -5.75 -3.62 0.58
N LEU A 57 -6.25 -2.40 0.80
CA LEU A 57 -7.35 -2.17 1.75
C LEU A 57 -8.62 -2.93 1.35
N ALA A 58 -8.97 -2.94 0.06
CA ALA A 58 -10.09 -3.72 -0.45
C ALA A 58 -9.89 -5.22 -0.20
N GLN A 59 -8.68 -5.74 -0.36
CA GLN A 59 -8.38 -7.14 -0.10
C GLN A 59 -8.45 -7.49 1.39
N VAL A 60 -8.00 -6.60 2.28
CA VAL A 60 -8.13 -6.78 3.74
C VAL A 60 -9.61 -6.81 4.12
N GLN A 61 -10.40 -5.85 3.61
CA GLN A 61 -11.84 -5.82 3.83
C GLN A 61 -12.51 -7.12 3.38
N SER A 62 -12.23 -7.57 2.15
CA SER A 62 -12.80 -8.81 1.61
C SER A 62 -12.44 -10.03 2.47
N PHE A 63 -11.20 -10.12 2.96
CA PHE A 63 -10.79 -11.19 3.86
C PHE A 63 -11.51 -11.14 5.22
N VAL A 64 -11.69 -9.94 5.79
CA VAL A 64 -12.44 -9.76 7.05
C VAL A 64 -13.92 -10.12 6.89
N GLU A 65 -14.56 -9.72 5.78
CA GLU A 65 -15.97 -10.00 5.53
C GLU A 65 -16.24 -11.50 5.39
N VAL A 66 -15.40 -12.22 4.64
CA VAL A 66 -15.57 -13.66 4.42
C VAL A 66 -15.21 -14.48 5.66
N THR A 67 -14.20 -14.08 6.42
CA THR A 67 -13.87 -14.74 7.70
C THR A 67 -14.97 -14.52 8.74
N ALA A 68 -15.58 -13.33 8.78
CA ALA A 68 -16.75 -13.09 9.64
C ALA A 68 -17.98 -13.93 9.26
N GLU A 69 -18.20 -14.23 7.97
CA GLU A 69 -19.25 -15.19 7.55
C GLU A 69 -18.91 -16.62 8.00
N ALA A 70 -17.64 -17.03 7.89
CA ALA A 70 -17.20 -18.33 8.38
C ALA A 70 -17.31 -18.45 9.92
N GLU A 71 -17.03 -17.37 10.66
CA GLU A 71 -17.27 -17.34 12.11
C GLU A 71 -18.76 -17.51 12.44
N ARG A 72 -19.67 -16.91 11.65
CA ARG A 72 -21.10 -17.15 11.80
C ARG A 72 -21.44 -18.63 11.56
N CYS A 73 -20.86 -19.26 10.54
CA CYS A 73 -21.03 -20.70 10.29
C CYS A 73 -20.56 -21.56 11.47
N ALA A 74 -19.41 -21.22 12.09
CA ALA A 74 -18.92 -21.88 13.30
C ALA A 74 -19.86 -21.66 14.49
N PHE A 75 -20.40 -20.46 14.65
CA PHE A 75 -21.32 -20.12 15.73
C PHE A 75 -22.64 -20.89 15.65
N ILE A 76 -23.22 -21.01 14.45
CA ILE A 76 -24.49 -21.75 14.23
C ILE A 76 -24.29 -23.25 14.01
N ARG A 77 -23.06 -23.76 14.21
CA ARG A 77 -22.70 -25.16 13.95
C ARG A 77 -23.62 -26.11 14.75
N PRO A 78 -24.31 -27.05 14.08
CA PRO A 78 -25.05 -28.10 14.77
C PRO A 78 -24.12 -28.98 15.61
N ALA A 79 -24.63 -29.54 16.71
CA ALA A 79 -23.86 -30.48 17.53
C ALA A 79 -23.37 -31.69 16.72
N THR A 80 -24.21 -32.16 15.78
CA THR A 80 -23.93 -33.22 14.84
C THR A 80 -24.39 -32.80 13.44
N TRP A 81 -23.59 -33.13 12.42
CA TRP A 81 -23.90 -32.90 11.01
C TRP A 81 -23.34 -34.05 10.17
N SER A 82 -23.87 -34.21 8.97
CA SER A 82 -23.45 -35.18 7.96
C SER A 82 -23.10 -34.47 6.65
N ALA A 83 -22.28 -35.11 5.82
CA ALA A 83 -22.00 -34.60 4.48
C ALA A 83 -23.28 -34.45 3.67
N GLY A 84 -23.47 -33.30 3.02
CA GLY A 84 -24.68 -32.96 2.27
C GLY A 84 -25.78 -32.28 3.09
N ASP A 85 -25.61 -32.14 4.42
CA ASP A 85 -26.50 -31.31 5.22
C ASP A 85 -26.45 -29.84 4.74
N GLU A 86 -27.55 -29.12 4.85
CA GLU A 86 -27.64 -27.72 4.41
C GLU A 86 -26.56 -26.84 5.05
N TRP A 87 -26.30 -27.04 6.35
CA TRP A 87 -25.22 -26.34 7.05
C TRP A 87 -23.84 -26.66 6.44
N GLU A 88 -23.56 -27.92 6.12
CA GLU A 88 -22.27 -28.35 5.58
C GLU A 88 -22.04 -27.77 4.18
N VAL A 89 -23.02 -27.89 3.28
CA VAL A 89 -22.94 -27.36 1.91
C VAL A 89 -22.71 -25.84 1.93
N ARG A 90 -23.52 -25.10 2.69
CA ARG A 90 -23.36 -23.64 2.83
C ARG A 90 -22.01 -23.28 3.45
N THR A 91 -21.60 -23.98 4.49
CA THR A 91 -20.33 -23.70 5.19
C THR A 91 -19.13 -24.00 4.29
N GLN A 92 -19.18 -25.06 3.49
CA GLN A 92 -18.16 -25.38 2.52
C GLN A 92 -17.99 -24.27 1.46
N GLU A 93 -19.09 -23.72 0.95
CA GLU A 93 -19.05 -22.57 0.04
C GLU A 93 -18.39 -21.35 0.68
N VAL A 94 -18.70 -21.06 1.95
CA VAL A 94 -18.09 -19.96 2.70
C VAL A 94 -16.59 -20.22 2.90
N MET A 95 -16.20 -21.40 3.38
CA MET A 95 -14.81 -21.76 3.64
C MET A 95 -13.96 -21.76 2.35
N ASN A 96 -14.53 -22.13 1.21
CA ASN A 96 -13.88 -22.00 -0.09
C ASN A 96 -13.57 -20.55 -0.43
N ARG A 97 -14.49 -19.61 -0.14
CA ARG A 97 -14.23 -18.17 -0.32
C ARG A 97 -13.16 -17.66 0.64
N VAL A 98 -13.13 -18.14 1.89
CA VAL A 98 -12.04 -17.82 2.84
C VAL A 98 -10.70 -18.30 2.29
N TRP A 99 -10.64 -19.53 1.77
CA TRP A 99 -9.42 -20.07 1.17
C TRP A 99 -8.94 -19.22 -0.02
N VAL A 100 -9.82 -18.81 -0.92
CA VAL A 100 -9.47 -17.90 -2.03
C VAL A 100 -8.92 -16.57 -1.48
N ALA A 101 -9.60 -15.97 -0.51
CA ALA A 101 -9.17 -14.71 0.08
C ALA A 101 -7.80 -14.83 0.79
N GLU A 102 -7.51 -15.94 1.49
CA GLU A 102 -6.19 -16.24 2.07
C GLU A 102 -5.10 -16.27 0.99
N ARG A 103 -5.39 -16.86 -0.19
CA ARG A 103 -4.45 -16.91 -1.32
C ARG A 103 -4.24 -15.54 -1.95
N MET A 104 -5.27 -14.70 -2.01
CA MET A 104 -5.11 -13.32 -2.45
C MET A 104 -4.23 -12.51 -1.49
N VAL A 105 -4.36 -12.73 -0.17
CA VAL A 105 -3.44 -12.13 0.82
C VAL A 105 -2.00 -12.57 0.55
N ARG A 106 -1.76 -13.85 0.25
CA ARG A 106 -0.41 -14.36 -0.09
C ARG A 106 0.23 -13.65 -1.28
N LEU A 107 -0.57 -13.27 -2.27
CA LEU A 107 -0.13 -12.64 -3.52
C LEU A 107 0.16 -11.14 -3.34
N MET A 108 -0.68 -10.45 -2.57
CA MET A 108 -0.67 -8.98 -2.51
C MET A 108 0.15 -8.41 -1.34
N PHE A 109 0.42 -9.23 -0.32
CA PHE A 109 1.05 -8.78 0.92
C PHE A 109 2.39 -9.48 1.21
N PRO A 110 3.24 -8.83 2.04
CA PRO A 110 4.44 -9.47 2.59
C PRO A 110 4.13 -10.75 3.37
N LEU A 111 5.12 -11.64 3.46
CA LEU A 111 5.03 -12.92 4.17
C LEU A 111 4.49 -12.84 5.61
N PRO A 112 4.83 -11.83 6.44
CA PRO A 112 4.27 -11.72 7.79
C PRO A 112 2.74 -11.59 7.82
N VAL A 113 2.15 -10.82 6.89
CA VAL A 113 0.68 -10.69 6.78
C VAL A 113 0.06 -12.01 6.39
N TYR A 114 0.68 -12.71 5.43
CA TYR A 114 0.23 -14.04 5.03
C TYR A 114 0.30 -15.05 6.19
N ALA A 115 1.39 -15.06 6.95
CA ALA A 115 1.55 -15.98 8.08
C ALA A 115 0.45 -15.76 9.13
N ALA A 116 0.13 -14.51 9.45
CA ALA A 116 -0.96 -14.18 10.37
C ALA A 116 -2.34 -14.56 9.81
N ALA A 117 -2.61 -14.27 8.53
CA ALA A 117 -3.84 -14.70 7.86
C ALA A 117 -3.99 -16.23 7.85
N ARG A 118 -2.88 -16.95 7.63
CA ARG A 118 -2.85 -18.42 7.62
C ARG A 118 -3.15 -18.99 9.00
N ALA A 119 -2.56 -18.44 10.06
CA ALA A 119 -2.82 -18.87 11.43
C ALA A 119 -4.30 -18.69 11.79
N TYR A 120 -4.86 -17.51 11.49
CA TYR A 120 -6.28 -17.24 11.69
C TYR A 120 -7.18 -18.18 10.89
N PHE A 121 -6.87 -18.43 9.62
CA PHE A 121 -7.60 -19.40 8.78
C PHE A 121 -7.58 -20.82 9.38
N LEU A 122 -6.44 -21.29 9.87
CA LEU A 122 -6.30 -22.64 10.40
C LEU A 122 -7.15 -22.83 11.66
N ASP A 123 -7.14 -21.86 12.57
CA ASP A 123 -7.94 -21.93 13.79
C ASP A 123 -9.43 -21.77 13.49
N LEU A 124 -9.81 -20.87 12.58
CA LEU A 124 -11.18 -20.76 12.12
C LEU A 124 -11.67 -22.04 11.46
N ASN A 125 -10.86 -22.67 10.60
CA ASN A 125 -11.19 -23.94 9.96
C ASN A 125 -11.40 -25.06 11.00
N ARG A 126 -10.55 -25.12 12.04
CA ARG A 126 -10.75 -26.04 13.15
C ARG A 126 -12.08 -25.76 13.85
N ALA A 127 -12.32 -24.52 14.26
CA ALA A 127 -13.54 -24.14 14.96
C ALA A 127 -14.82 -24.44 14.16
N VAL A 128 -14.78 -24.23 12.84
CA VAL A 128 -15.90 -24.53 11.94
C VAL A 128 -16.19 -26.02 11.86
N TRP A 129 -15.18 -26.86 11.62
CA TRP A 129 -15.41 -28.28 11.33
C TRP A 129 -15.40 -29.16 12.58
N GLU A 130 -14.43 -28.96 13.45
CA GLU A 130 -14.21 -29.77 14.66
C GLU A 130 -15.01 -29.23 15.85
N GLY A 131 -15.41 -27.96 15.81
CA GLY A 131 -16.01 -27.27 16.95
C GLY A 131 -14.95 -26.69 17.89
N LEU A 132 -15.41 -26.10 18.99
CA LEU A 132 -14.53 -25.56 20.04
C LEU A 132 -14.37 -26.54 21.19
N PRO A 133 -13.28 -26.47 21.95
CA PRO A 133 -13.17 -27.11 23.26
C PRO A 133 -14.33 -26.66 24.17
N ASP A 134 -14.78 -27.56 25.06
CA ASP A 134 -15.89 -27.30 25.96
C ASP A 134 -15.66 -26.04 26.82
N GLY A 135 -16.62 -25.12 26.78
CA GLY A 135 -16.63 -23.90 27.58
C GLY A 135 -15.86 -22.72 26.97
N GLU A 136 -15.24 -22.88 25.81
CA GLU A 136 -14.52 -21.81 25.13
C GLU A 136 -15.44 -20.98 24.22
N SER A 137 -15.28 -19.65 24.28
CA SER A 137 -15.98 -18.71 23.40
C SER A 137 -15.28 -18.64 22.05
N LEU A 138 -16.05 -18.78 20.95
CA LEU A 138 -15.52 -18.64 19.58
C LEU A 138 -14.75 -17.34 19.39
N ARG A 139 -15.27 -16.26 19.99
CA ARG A 139 -14.67 -14.94 19.89
C ARG A 139 -13.27 -14.94 20.51
N ASP A 140 -13.16 -15.49 21.72
CA ASP A 140 -11.93 -15.48 22.52
C ASP A 140 -10.89 -16.42 21.90
N TYR A 141 -11.31 -17.61 21.45
CA TYR A 141 -10.46 -18.57 20.74
C TYR A 141 -9.78 -17.97 19.49
N LEU A 142 -10.47 -17.09 18.77
CA LEU A 142 -9.97 -16.49 17.53
C LEU A 142 -9.34 -15.10 17.70
N GLU A 143 -9.49 -14.45 18.86
CA GLU A 143 -9.12 -13.04 19.05
C GLU A 143 -7.65 -12.78 18.78
N ASP A 144 -6.75 -13.59 19.34
CA ASP A 144 -5.30 -13.39 19.20
C ASP A 144 -4.86 -13.41 17.74
N ASN A 145 -5.34 -14.38 16.96
CA ASN A 145 -5.00 -14.48 15.54
C ASN A 145 -5.69 -13.40 14.69
N ARG A 146 -6.91 -13.01 15.04
CA ARG A 146 -7.63 -11.90 14.40
C ARG A 146 -6.85 -10.59 14.56
N LEU A 147 -6.43 -10.27 15.79
CA LEU A 147 -5.64 -9.08 16.08
C LEU A 147 -4.27 -9.13 15.42
N ALA A 148 -3.57 -10.26 15.48
CA ALA A 148 -2.27 -10.44 14.82
C ALA A 148 -2.34 -10.20 13.30
N PHE A 149 -3.41 -10.67 12.65
CA PHE A 149 -3.66 -10.39 11.24
C PHE A 149 -3.89 -8.89 10.97
N LEU A 150 -4.76 -8.24 11.75
CA LEU A 150 -5.08 -6.82 11.59
C LEU A 150 -3.85 -5.93 11.81
N ASP A 151 -3.02 -6.23 12.81
CA ASP A 151 -1.79 -5.50 13.10
C ASP A 151 -0.76 -5.67 11.98
N ALA A 152 -0.57 -6.89 11.47
CA ALA A 152 0.30 -7.14 10.33
C ALA A 152 -0.18 -6.43 9.06
N ALA A 153 -1.50 -6.47 8.79
CA ALA A 153 -2.11 -5.79 7.67
C ALA A 153 -1.94 -4.26 7.76
N ARG A 154 -2.16 -3.68 8.95
CA ARG A 154 -1.96 -2.25 9.21
C ARG A 154 -0.53 -1.82 8.91
N ALA A 155 0.45 -2.55 9.43
CA ALA A 155 1.86 -2.28 9.18
C ALA A 155 2.23 -2.32 7.68
N ALA A 156 1.59 -3.21 6.91
CA ALA A 156 1.82 -3.35 5.48
C ALA A 156 1.11 -2.27 4.62
N VAL A 157 0.00 -1.72 5.10
CA VAL A 157 -0.79 -0.68 4.41
C VAL A 157 -0.26 0.72 4.67
N ASP A 158 0.20 1.01 5.89
CA ASP A 158 0.73 2.33 6.26
C ASP A 158 2.19 2.54 5.78
N GLY A 159 2.89 1.46 5.40
CA GLY A 159 4.28 1.49 4.92
C GLY A 159 5.29 1.70 6.06
N PRO A 160 6.60 1.46 5.83
CA PRO A 160 7.62 1.78 6.83
C PRO A 160 7.58 3.29 7.13
N PRO A 161 7.77 3.73 8.39
CA PRO A 161 7.79 5.15 8.72
C PRO A 161 8.80 5.87 7.85
N ALA A 162 8.41 7.04 7.33
CA ALA A 162 9.32 7.88 6.53
C ALA A 162 10.65 8.05 7.28
N PRO A 163 11.81 7.89 6.61
CA PRO A 163 13.09 8.09 7.28
C PRO A 163 13.11 9.51 7.87
N PRO A 164 13.59 9.70 9.12
CA PRO A 164 13.62 11.01 9.73
C PRO A 164 14.36 11.96 8.80
N GLY A 165 13.66 13.02 8.38
CA GLY A 165 14.18 13.98 7.43
C GLY A 165 15.55 14.46 7.88
N ARG A 166 16.55 14.36 6.99
CA ARG A 166 17.87 14.96 7.21
C ARG A 166 17.65 16.42 7.56
N SER A 167 17.82 16.76 8.84
CA SER A 167 17.96 18.13 9.28
C SER A 167 19.16 18.69 8.51
N VAL A 168 18.87 19.57 7.56
CA VAL A 168 19.87 20.39 6.90
C VAL A 168 20.53 21.18 8.03
N ARG A 169 21.74 20.76 8.46
CA ARG A 169 22.61 21.60 9.26
C ARG A 169 22.85 22.86 8.44
N ARG A 170 22.11 23.91 8.77
CA ARG A 170 22.39 25.26 8.32
C ARG A 170 23.73 25.61 8.96
N GLY A 171 24.79 25.61 8.15
CA GLY A 171 26.12 25.97 8.60
C GLY A 171 26.12 27.37 9.17
N GLU A 172 26.44 27.48 10.46
CA GLU A 172 26.99 28.69 11.04
C GLU A 172 28.44 28.78 10.53
N HIS A 173 28.74 29.85 9.79
CA HIS A 173 30.12 30.25 9.54
C HIS A 173 30.53 31.27 10.62
N PRO A 174 31.77 31.18 11.14
CA PRO A 174 32.32 32.05 12.18
C PRO A 174 32.58 33.48 11.71
#